data_AF-A0A661HRD4-F1
#
_entry.id   AF-A0A661HRD4-F1
#
_cell.length_a   1.000
_cell.length_b   1.000
_cell.length_c   1.000
_cell.angle_alpha   90.00
_cell.angle_beta   90.00
_cell.angle_gamma   90.00
#
_symmetry.space_group_name_H-M   'P 1'
#
loop_
_entity.id
_entity.type
_entity.pdbx_description
1 polymer ?
#
loop_
_entity_poly.entity_id
_entity_poly.type
_entity_poly.pdbx_seq_one_letter_code
_entity_poly.pdbx_strand_id
1 'polypeptide(L)'
;MILVNSIFYTLFILAIGYYFITNLQWYSYKLNRVLFHHTKTWWHFVYFLLPFSLYAFVDGMSDYGFVVVISYLGLLFQWYKGLDKPLVFTGRVKRFFAAMILVAIFIAVAFNHFAVILPLFIAYYISLFIEKMLFSGFKVKAQKKIKSMDDLVVVGITASYGKTSIKNYVEHLLKAKYKTYATPRSVNTLGGVMKDVNDDLPADAEVYVVEMGARGEGDIAEITTFVNPHYVVVGKIGPAHIEYFRTMENIRNTKMEILQTGRLKEAWIHESAMVKRESNVHTFGEKINLDIRTNVPAPEYIIEDVEATLESTSFTLLDVRYSASILGAFNAMNLSAAVLVAKELGLS
;
A
#
# COMPACT_ATOMS: atom_id res chain seq x y z
N MET A 1 -27.19 -6.68 -42.48
CA MET A 1 -26.31 -7.73 -41.94
C MET A 1 -25.05 -7.14 -41.32
N ILE A 2 -24.24 -6.36 -42.05
CA ILE A 2 -22.98 -5.74 -41.55
C ILE A 2 -23.16 -4.89 -40.28
N LEU A 3 -24.18 -4.01 -40.24
CA LEU A 3 -24.46 -3.18 -39.07
C LEU A 3 -24.87 -4.02 -37.84
N VAL A 4 -25.65 -5.07 -38.06
CA VAL A 4 -26.11 -5.98 -37.01
C VAL A 4 -24.94 -6.77 -36.43
N ASN A 5 -24.08 -7.35 -37.27
CA ASN A 5 -22.89 -8.10 -36.84
C ASN A 5 -21.92 -7.19 -36.06
N SER A 6 -21.77 -5.92 -36.47
CA SER A 6 -20.92 -4.94 -35.77
C SER A 6 -21.46 -4.60 -34.37
N ILE A 7 -22.78 -4.48 -34.22
CA ILE A 7 -23.42 -4.25 -32.92
C ILE A 7 -23.20 -5.46 -32.00
N PHE A 8 -23.46 -6.67 -32.48
CA PHE A 8 -23.30 -7.88 -31.67
C PHE A 8 -21.84 -8.18 -31.32
N TYR A 9 -20.89 -7.93 -32.23
CA TYR A 9 -19.46 -7.98 -31.92
C TYR A 9 -19.10 -7.01 -30.78
N THR A 10 -19.59 -5.78 -30.85
CA THR A 10 -19.35 -4.78 -29.80
C THR A 10 -19.94 -5.22 -28.46
N LEU A 11 -21.18 -5.72 -28.47
CA LEU A 11 -21.83 -6.27 -27.27
C LEU A 11 -21.07 -7.45 -26.69
N PHE A 12 -20.54 -8.34 -27.54
CA PHE A 12 -19.75 -9.48 -27.12
C PHE A 12 -18.46 -9.06 -26.43
N ILE A 13 -17.72 -8.12 -27.02
CA ILE A 13 -16.50 -7.56 -26.42
C ILE A 13 -16.79 -6.87 -25.09
N LEU A 14 -17.89 -6.12 -24.99
CA LEU A 14 -18.29 -5.50 -23.73
C LEU A 14 -18.64 -6.53 -22.66
N ALA A 15 -19.35 -7.61 -23.04
CA ALA A 15 -19.72 -8.69 -22.13
C ALA A 15 -18.51 -9.47 -21.61
N ILE A 16 -17.61 -9.88 -22.51
CA ILE A 16 -16.38 -10.59 -22.11
C ILE A 16 -15.44 -9.68 -21.33
N GLY A 17 -15.37 -8.40 -21.71
CA GLY A 17 -14.66 -7.36 -20.99
C GLY A 17 -15.20 -7.14 -19.58
N TYR A 18 -16.52 -7.18 -19.39
CA TYR A 18 -17.17 -7.09 -18.09
C TYR A 18 -16.76 -8.24 -17.18
N TYR A 19 -16.83 -9.49 -17.66
CA TYR A 19 -16.35 -10.65 -16.89
C TYR A 19 -14.87 -10.47 -16.52
N PHE A 20 -14.04 -10.14 -17.51
CA PHE A 20 -12.60 -10.02 -17.35
C PHE A 20 -12.20 -8.94 -16.32
N ILE A 21 -12.76 -7.73 -16.43
CA ILE A 21 -12.41 -6.62 -15.53
C ILE A 21 -12.98 -6.80 -14.12
N THR A 22 -14.10 -7.52 -13.98
CA THR A 22 -14.66 -7.91 -12.67
C THR A 22 -13.70 -8.82 -11.92
N ASN A 23 -13.19 -9.85 -12.60
CA ASN A 23 -12.17 -10.74 -12.04
C ASN A 23 -10.89 -9.97 -11.69
N LEU A 24 -10.41 -9.10 -12.59
CA LEU A 24 -9.27 -8.25 -12.30
C LEU A 24 -9.51 -7.40 -11.04
N GLN A 25 -10.68 -6.79 -10.87
CA GLN A 25 -11.00 -5.98 -9.69
C GLN A 25 -10.87 -6.78 -8.39
N TRP A 26 -11.39 -8.02 -8.35
CA TRP A 26 -11.28 -8.88 -7.16
C TRP A 26 -9.84 -9.23 -6.80
N TYR A 27 -8.96 -9.33 -7.80
CA TYR A 27 -7.57 -9.74 -7.64
C TYR A 27 -6.57 -8.59 -7.77
N SER A 28 -6.98 -7.38 -7.37
CA SER A 28 -6.12 -6.17 -7.36
C SER A 28 -5.51 -5.84 -8.72
N TYR A 29 -6.23 -6.15 -9.79
CA TYR A 29 -5.86 -5.97 -11.19
C TYR A 29 -4.57 -6.67 -11.63
N LYS A 30 -4.18 -7.75 -10.94
CA LYS A 30 -3.04 -8.59 -11.31
C LYS A 30 -3.51 -9.82 -12.08
N LEU A 31 -3.25 -9.86 -13.38
CA LEU A 31 -3.64 -11.00 -14.24
C LEU A 31 -3.14 -12.35 -13.72
N ASN A 32 -1.90 -12.42 -13.22
CA ASN A 32 -1.32 -13.63 -12.62
C ASN A 32 -2.18 -14.19 -11.46
N ARG A 33 -2.75 -13.31 -10.64
CA ARG A 33 -3.63 -13.74 -9.53
C ARG A 33 -4.98 -14.25 -10.04
N VAL A 34 -5.52 -13.60 -11.07
CA VAL A 34 -6.76 -14.06 -11.72
C VAL A 34 -6.57 -15.44 -12.35
N LEU A 35 -5.44 -15.72 -12.97
CA LEU A 35 -5.23 -16.99 -13.66
C LEU A 35 -4.94 -18.15 -12.70
N PHE A 36 -4.07 -17.95 -11.71
CA PHE A 36 -3.55 -19.05 -10.87
C PHE A 36 -4.12 -19.12 -9.45
N HIS A 37 -4.79 -18.06 -8.98
CA HIS A 37 -5.30 -17.98 -7.60
C HIS A 37 -6.81 -17.74 -7.56
N HIS A 38 -7.51 -17.98 -8.69
CA HIS A 38 -8.96 -17.88 -8.73
C HIS A 38 -9.61 -18.95 -7.87
N THR A 39 -10.54 -18.58 -6.98
CA THR A 39 -11.22 -19.55 -6.11
C THR A 39 -12.10 -20.52 -6.89
N LYS A 40 -12.63 -20.08 -8.03
CA LYS A 40 -13.49 -20.88 -8.93
C LYS A 40 -12.87 -20.93 -10.32
N THR A 41 -11.76 -21.67 -10.49
CA THR A 41 -11.01 -21.70 -11.76
C THR A 41 -11.86 -22.10 -12.97
N TRP A 42 -12.86 -22.96 -12.78
CA TRP A 42 -13.82 -23.37 -13.82
C TRP A 42 -14.64 -22.21 -14.40
N TRP A 43 -14.76 -21.07 -13.70
CA TRP A 43 -15.40 -19.87 -14.22
C TRP A 43 -14.70 -19.32 -15.45
N HIS A 44 -13.37 -19.42 -15.53
CA HIS A 44 -12.61 -19.00 -16.71
C HIS A 44 -12.94 -19.86 -17.93
N PHE A 45 -13.28 -21.13 -17.73
CA PHE A 45 -13.76 -21.96 -18.82
C PHE A 45 -15.17 -21.52 -19.26
N VAL A 46 -16.11 -21.45 -18.31
CA VAL A 46 -17.54 -21.24 -18.62
C VAL A 46 -17.87 -19.82 -19.09
N TYR A 47 -17.25 -18.79 -18.51
CA TYR A 47 -17.60 -17.39 -18.77
C TYR A 47 -16.60 -16.66 -19.64
N PHE A 48 -15.49 -17.30 -20.03
CA PHE A 48 -14.47 -16.70 -20.89
C PHE A 48 -14.10 -17.59 -22.08
N LEU A 49 -13.48 -18.75 -21.85
CA LEU A 49 -12.97 -19.60 -22.94
C LEU A 49 -14.08 -20.20 -23.80
N LEU A 50 -15.13 -20.77 -23.21
CA LEU A 50 -16.22 -21.40 -23.95
C LEU A 50 -17.00 -20.37 -24.80
N PRO A 51 -17.48 -19.23 -24.26
CA PRO A 51 -18.15 -18.21 -25.06
C PRO A 51 -17.25 -17.63 -26.16
N PHE A 52 -15.97 -17.40 -25.85
CA PHE A 52 -14.99 -16.93 -26.84
C PHE A 52 -14.84 -17.91 -28.00
N SER A 53 -14.57 -19.19 -27.71
CA SER A 53 -14.38 -20.21 -28.73
C SER A 53 -15.64 -20.43 -29.57
N LEU A 54 -16.82 -20.44 -28.92
CA LEU A 54 -18.10 -20.57 -29.61
C LEU A 54 -18.36 -19.38 -30.54
N TYR A 55 -18.11 -18.15 -30.08
CA TYR A 55 -18.29 -16.97 -30.91
C TYR A 55 -17.33 -16.99 -32.10
N ALA A 56 -16.03 -17.25 -31.88
CA ALA A 56 -15.04 -17.30 -32.94
C ALA A 56 -15.34 -18.39 -33.99
N PHE A 57 -15.87 -19.54 -33.56
CA PHE A 57 -16.28 -20.62 -34.44
C PHE A 57 -17.53 -20.28 -35.26
N VAL A 58 -18.60 -19.82 -34.59
CA VAL A 58 -19.88 -19.52 -35.25
C VAL A 58 -19.77 -18.33 -36.19
N ASP A 59 -19.07 -17.27 -35.80
CA ASP A 59 -18.81 -16.07 -36.61
C ASP A 59 -17.90 -16.39 -37.80
N GLY A 60 -16.94 -17.31 -37.63
CA GLY A 60 -16.07 -17.77 -38.71
C GLY A 60 -16.75 -18.68 -39.73
N MET A 61 -17.85 -19.35 -39.36
CA MET A 61 -18.60 -20.26 -40.23
C MET A 61 -19.93 -19.71 -40.75
N SER A 62 -20.49 -18.69 -40.11
CA SER A 62 -21.84 -18.19 -40.40
C SER A 62 -22.08 -16.76 -39.89
N ASP A 63 -23.14 -16.11 -40.37
CA ASP A 63 -23.61 -14.81 -39.87
C ASP A 63 -24.41 -14.89 -38.54
N TYR A 64 -24.45 -16.05 -37.88
CA TYR A 64 -25.26 -16.28 -36.68
C TYR A 64 -24.52 -16.02 -35.34
N GLY A 65 -23.39 -15.32 -35.37
CA GLY A 65 -22.63 -14.98 -34.16
C GLY A 65 -23.47 -14.31 -33.06
N PHE A 66 -24.50 -13.55 -33.45
CA PHE A 66 -25.44 -12.91 -32.52
C PHE A 66 -26.16 -13.88 -31.56
N VAL A 67 -26.40 -15.13 -31.98
CA VAL A 67 -27.05 -16.16 -31.14
C VAL A 67 -26.15 -16.51 -29.96
N VAL A 68 -24.84 -16.61 -30.20
CA VAL A 68 -23.84 -16.83 -29.15
C VAL A 68 -23.82 -15.66 -28.19
N VAL A 69 -23.89 -14.42 -28.70
CA VAL A 69 -23.91 -13.21 -27.87
C VAL A 69 -25.14 -13.16 -26.98
N ILE A 70 -26.34 -13.40 -27.50
CA ILE A 70 -27.58 -13.39 -26.70
C ILE A 70 -27.53 -14.47 -25.61
N SER A 71 -27.09 -15.68 -25.98
CA SER A 71 -26.93 -16.79 -25.04
C SER A 71 -25.91 -16.47 -23.94
N TYR A 72 -24.79 -15.85 -24.33
CA TYR A 72 -23.75 -15.44 -23.40
C TYR A 72 -24.21 -14.31 -22.46
N LEU A 73 -24.97 -13.33 -22.95
CA LEU A 73 -25.55 -12.28 -22.12
C LEU A 73 -26.50 -12.86 -21.07
N GLY A 74 -27.31 -13.86 -21.43
CA GLY A 74 -28.17 -14.58 -20.47
C GLY A 74 -27.35 -15.32 -19.40
N LEU A 75 -26.30 -16.04 -19.83
CA LEU A 75 -25.38 -16.73 -18.93
C LEU A 75 -24.66 -15.75 -17.97
N LEU A 76 -24.18 -14.62 -18.50
CA LEU A 76 -23.47 -13.59 -17.74
C LEU A 76 -24.41 -12.86 -16.76
N PHE A 77 -25.68 -12.67 -17.13
CA PHE A 77 -26.69 -12.11 -16.24
C PHE A 77 -27.01 -13.02 -15.05
N GLN A 78 -27.13 -14.34 -15.29
CA GLN A 78 -27.28 -15.32 -14.21
C GLN A 78 -26.07 -15.31 -13.28
N TRP A 79 -24.86 -15.26 -13.86
CA TRP A 79 -23.62 -15.12 -13.08
C TRP A 79 -23.60 -13.85 -12.24
N TYR A 80 -23.94 -12.70 -12.83
CA TYR A 80 -24.00 -11.41 -12.15
C TYR A 80 -24.94 -11.41 -10.94
N LYS A 81 -26.14 -12.00 -11.08
CA LYS A 81 -27.10 -12.12 -9.98
C LYS A 81 -26.58 -12.91 -8.79
N GLY A 82 -25.63 -13.83 -9.01
CA GLY A 82 -25.01 -14.64 -7.97
C GLY A 82 -23.74 -14.04 -7.36
N LEU A 83 -23.40 -12.78 -7.68
CA LEU A 83 -22.19 -12.15 -7.17
C LEU A 83 -22.41 -11.44 -5.84
N ASP A 84 -21.59 -11.79 -4.84
CA ASP A 84 -21.50 -11.03 -3.58
C ASP A 84 -20.87 -9.65 -3.79
N LYS A 85 -19.96 -9.53 -4.76
CA LYS A 85 -19.16 -8.33 -5.04
C LYS A 85 -19.22 -7.96 -6.52
N PRO A 86 -20.18 -7.13 -6.94
CA PRO A 86 -20.29 -6.71 -8.35
C PRO A 86 -19.13 -5.80 -8.76
N LEU A 87 -19.01 -5.57 -10.07
CA LEU A 87 -18.05 -4.61 -10.62
C LEU A 87 -18.36 -3.19 -10.11
N VAL A 88 -17.32 -2.49 -9.64
CA VAL A 88 -17.44 -1.09 -9.22
C VAL A 88 -16.82 -0.22 -10.31
N PHE A 89 -17.60 0.71 -10.87
CA PHE A 89 -17.14 1.58 -11.96
C PHE A 89 -16.21 2.69 -11.47
N THR A 90 -14.98 2.32 -11.14
CA THR A 90 -13.89 3.24 -10.82
C THR A 90 -13.37 3.95 -12.08
N GLY A 91 -12.59 5.03 -11.91
CA GLY A 91 -11.93 5.70 -13.03
C GLY A 91 -11.07 4.75 -13.88
N ARG A 92 -10.43 3.75 -13.25
CA ARG A 92 -9.67 2.69 -13.95
C ARG A 92 -10.56 1.83 -14.84
N VAL A 93 -11.69 1.36 -14.31
CA VAL A 93 -12.66 0.53 -15.06
C VAL A 93 -13.24 1.31 -16.23
N LYS A 94 -13.58 2.59 -16.03
CA LYS A 94 -14.05 3.46 -17.12
C LYS A 94 -13.00 3.62 -18.24
N ARG A 95 -11.73 3.84 -17.88
CA ARG A 95 -10.61 3.91 -18.83
C ARG A 95 -10.41 2.60 -19.60
N PHE A 96 -10.52 1.46 -18.92
CA PHE A 96 -10.44 0.15 -19.55
C PHE A 96 -11.50 -0.01 -20.64
N PHE A 97 -12.78 0.25 -20.34
CA PHE A 97 -13.84 0.16 -21.34
C PHE A 97 -13.68 1.17 -22.48
N ALA A 98 -13.28 2.41 -22.18
CA ALA A 98 -13.02 3.41 -23.21
C ALA A 98 -11.88 2.97 -24.15
N ALA A 99 -10.76 2.48 -23.60
CA ALA A 99 -9.65 1.96 -24.38
C ALA A 99 -10.07 0.74 -25.22
N MET A 100 -10.88 -0.16 -24.65
CA MET A 100 -11.35 -1.36 -25.34
C MET A 100 -12.23 -1.03 -26.54
N ILE A 101 -13.18 -0.10 -26.40
CA ILE A 101 -14.04 0.35 -27.50
C ILE A 101 -13.19 1.02 -28.59
N LEU A 102 -12.28 1.91 -28.23
CA LEU A 102 -11.40 2.60 -29.19
C LEU A 102 -10.53 1.62 -29.98
N VAL A 103 -9.92 0.64 -29.29
CA VAL A 103 -9.08 -0.38 -29.93
C VAL A 103 -9.92 -1.32 -30.80
N ALA A 104 -11.11 -1.70 -30.37
CA ALA A 104 -12.02 -2.53 -31.16
C ALA A 104 -12.42 -1.81 -32.47
N ILE A 105 -12.78 -0.52 -32.40
CA ILE A 105 -13.08 0.29 -33.59
C ILE A 105 -11.85 0.39 -34.51
N PHE A 106 -10.68 0.69 -33.93
CA PHE A 106 -9.44 0.79 -34.71
C PHE A 106 -9.13 -0.51 -35.46
N ILE A 107 -9.23 -1.67 -34.80
CA ILE A 107 -8.95 -2.96 -35.42
C ILE A 107 -9.96 -3.26 -36.54
N ALA A 108 -11.24 -3.01 -36.27
CA ALA A 108 -12.30 -3.23 -37.26
C ALA A 108 -12.07 -2.39 -38.52
N VAL A 109 -11.68 -1.11 -38.38
CA VAL A 109 -11.44 -0.21 -39.52
C VAL A 109 -10.11 -0.50 -40.22
N ALA A 110 -9.02 -0.71 -39.47
CA ALA A 110 -7.68 -0.84 -40.04
C ALA A 110 -7.44 -2.20 -40.71
N PHE A 111 -8.03 -3.27 -40.18
CA PHE A 111 -7.77 -4.63 -40.66
C PHE A 111 -8.98 -5.29 -41.31
N ASN A 112 -10.15 -4.63 -41.35
CA ASN A 112 -11.42 -5.24 -41.76
C ASN A 112 -11.69 -6.59 -41.05
N HIS A 113 -11.17 -6.74 -39.84
CA HIS A 113 -11.22 -7.98 -39.06
C HIS A 113 -11.79 -7.69 -37.68
N PHE A 114 -12.61 -8.62 -37.20
CA PHE A 114 -13.17 -8.61 -35.86
C PHE A 114 -12.30 -9.48 -34.94
N ALA A 115 -11.23 -8.91 -34.38
CA ALA A 115 -10.44 -9.61 -33.37
C ALA A 115 -11.10 -9.46 -31.99
N VAL A 116 -11.65 -10.53 -31.41
CA VAL A 116 -12.38 -10.41 -30.13
C VAL A 116 -11.42 -10.22 -28.95
N ILE A 117 -10.31 -10.96 -28.91
CA ILE A 117 -9.40 -10.99 -27.76
C ILE A 117 -8.43 -9.81 -27.73
N LEU A 118 -7.99 -9.35 -28.91
CA LEU A 118 -6.92 -8.36 -29.00
C LEU A 118 -7.30 -7.01 -28.34
N PRO A 119 -8.51 -6.44 -28.57
CA PRO A 119 -8.97 -5.25 -27.86
C PRO A 119 -8.95 -5.39 -26.34
N LEU A 120 -9.29 -6.56 -25.81
CA LEU A 120 -9.34 -6.83 -24.37
C LEU A 120 -7.95 -6.69 -23.72
N PHE A 121 -6.95 -7.38 -24.27
CA PHE A 121 -5.60 -7.35 -23.70
C PHE A 121 -4.92 -6.01 -23.94
N ILE A 122 -5.09 -5.41 -25.13
CA ILE A 122 -4.56 -4.06 -25.39
C ILE A 122 -5.19 -3.06 -24.41
N ALA A 123 -6.50 -3.09 -24.19
CA ALA A 123 -7.16 -2.20 -23.24
C ALA A 123 -6.67 -2.41 -21.80
N TYR A 124 -6.40 -3.65 -21.41
CA TYR A 124 -5.77 -3.95 -20.12
C TYR A 124 -4.39 -3.31 -19.99
N TYR A 125 -3.51 -3.49 -20.98
CA TYR A 125 -2.17 -2.89 -20.96
C TYR A 125 -2.20 -1.36 -21.04
N ILE A 126 -3.07 -0.77 -21.86
CA ILE A 126 -3.30 0.68 -21.91
C ILE A 126 -3.78 1.17 -20.55
N SER A 127 -4.75 0.49 -19.92
CA SER A 127 -5.25 0.88 -18.60
C SER A 127 -4.15 0.79 -17.54
N LEU A 128 -3.28 -0.22 -17.58
CA LEU A 128 -2.14 -0.33 -16.67
C LEU A 128 -1.11 0.78 -16.90
N PHE A 129 -0.83 1.08 -18.16
CA PHE A 129 0.11 2.14 -18.54
C PHE A 129 -0.38 3.51 -18.08
N ILE A 130 -1.64 3.85 -18.36
CA ILE A 130 -2.24 5.10 -17.90
C ILE A 130 -2.24 5.18 -16.37
N GLU A 131 -2.58 4.09 -15.68
CA GLU A 131 -2.52 4.06 -14.22
C GLU A 131 -1.11 4.36 -13.70
N LYS A 132 -0.09 3.73 -14.28
CA LYS A 132 1.31 3.96 -13.91
C LYS A 132 1.71 5.41 -14.16
N MET A 133 1.32 5.97 -15.29
CA MET A 133 1.59 7.37 -15.64
C MET A 133 0.91 8.34 -14.66
N LEU A 134 -0.36 8.12 -14.33
CA LEU A 134 -1.10 8.92 -13.36
C LEU A 134 -0.47 8.82 -11.96
N PHE A 135 -0.09 7.62 -11.54
CA PHE A 135 0.57 7.39 -10.27
C PHE A 135 1.94 8.09 -10.20
N SER A 136 2.75 8.01 -11.27
CA SER A 136 4.01 8.74 -11.37
C SER A 136 3.81 10.25 -11.34
N GLY A 137 2.82 10.79 -12.05
CA GLY A 137 2.48 12.22 -12.00
C GLY A 137 2.06 12.66 -10.59
N PHE A 138 1.27 11.83 -9.90
CA PHE A 138 0.84 12.07 -8.53
C PHE A 138 2.00 12.04 -7.54
N LYS A 139 2.96 11.12 -7.74
CA LYS A 139 4.22 11.05 -6.98
C LYS A 139 5.06 12.31 -7.17
N VAL A 140 5.27 12.73 -8.42
CA VAL A 140 6.06 13.94 -8.73
C VAL A 140 5.45 15.19 -8.11
N LYS A 141 4.12 15.34 -8.18
CA LYS A 141 3.41 16.45 -7.53
C LYS A 141 3.67 16.49 -6.02
N ALA A 142 3.54 15.35 -5.35
CA ALA A 142 3.74 15.25 -3.90
C ALA A 142 5.21 15.50 -3.52
N GLN A 143 6.16 14.94 -4.26
CA GLN A 143 7.59 15.19 -4.07
C GLN A 143 7.94 16.66 -4.25
N LYS A 144 7.34 17.33 -5.25
CA LYS A 144 7.56 18.76 -5.48
C LYS A 144 7.05 19.58 -4.30
N LYS A 145 5.90 19.23 -3.71
CA LYS A 145 5.35 19.91 -2.53
C LYS A 145 6.27 19.77 -1.31
N ILE A 146 6.73 18.55 -0.99
CA ILE A 146 7.69 18.33 0.10
C ILE A 146 8.97 19.12 -0.14
N LYS A 147 9.51 19.08 -1.38
CA LYS A 147 10.74 19.80 -1.73
C LYS A 147 10.62 21.33 -1.72
N SER A 148 9.41 21.88 -1.85
CA SER A 148 9.19 23.33 -1.76
C SER A 148 9.06 23.84 -0.32
N MET A 149 9.08 22.94 0.67
CA MET A 149 9.00 23.28 2.09
C MET A 149 10.40 23.12 2.70
N ASP A 150 11.25 24.14 2.52
CA ASP A 150 12.69 24.05 2.84
C ASP A 150 12.97 23.72 4.32
N ASP A 151 12.13 24.24 5.23
CA ASP A 151 12.26 24.04 6.68
C ASP A 151 11.53 22.79 7.19
N LEU A 152 10.89 22.00 6.32
CA LEU A 152 10.09 20.85 6.74
C LEU A 152 10.99 19.71 7.25
N VAL A 153 10.87 19.42 8.55
CA VAL A 153 11.42 18.22 9.16
C VAL A 153 10.47 17.04 8.91
N VAL A 154 11.03 15.87 8.61
CA VAL A 154 10.23 14.67 8.31
C VAL A 154 10.68 13.57 9.25
N VAL A 155 9.73 12.98 9.98
CA VAL A 155 9.95 11.87 10.92
C VAL A 155 9.29 10.62 10.36
N GLY A 156 10.06 9.60 10.01
CA GLY A 156 9.54 8.31 9.53
C GLY A 156 9.36 7.31 10.65
N ILE A 157 8.23 6.62 10.69
CA ILE A 157 7.92 5.65 11.76
C ILE A 157 7.49 4.31 11.17
N THR A 158 8.17 3.24 11.56
CA THR A 158 7.70 1.87 11.32
C THR A 158 7.84 1.00 12.58
N ALA A 159 7.14 -0.13 12.59
CA ALA A 159 7.16 -1.16 13.64
C ALA A 159 6.32 -2.36 13.18
N SER A 160 6.39 -3.49 13.88
CA SER A 160 5.36 -4.54 13.75
C SER A 160 4.09 -4.12 14.48
N TYR A 161 4.23 -3.60 15.70
CA TYR A 161 3.12 -3.18 16.57
C TYR A 161 3.32 -1.73 17.04
N GLY A 162 2.23 -1.01 17.33
CA GLY A 162 2.31 0.33 17.93
C GLY A 162 2.68 1.47 16.98
N LYS A 163 2.86 1.25 15.67
CA LYS A 163 3.17 2.30 14.67
C LYS A 163 2.31 3.56 14.80
N THR A 164 0.99 3.38 14.79
CA THR A 164 0.03 4.48 14.90
C THR A 164 0.13 5.19 16.26
N SER A 165 0.37 4.44 17.34
CA SER A 165 0.55 4.99 18.68
C SER A 165 1.81 5.86 18.75
N ILE A 166 2.96 5.34 18.31
CA ILE A 166 4.23 6.09 18.26
C ILE A 166 4.05 7.37 17.44
N LYS A 167 3.44 7.28 16.25
CA LYS A 167 3.14 8.44 15.41
C LYS A 167 2.30 9.49 16.13
N ASN A 168 1.22 9.08 16.79
CA ASN A 168 0.35 9.99 17.53
C ASN A 168 1.07 10.60 18.74
N TYR A 169 1.92 9.84 19.45
CA TYR A 169 2.70 10.35 20.58
C TYR A 169 3.74 11.37 20.12
N VAL A 170 4.49 11.08 19.05
CA VAL A 170 5.44 12.02 18.44
C VAL A 170 4.71 13.28 18.00
N GLU A 171 3.60 13.15 17.29
CA GLU A 171 2.79 14.30 16.86
C GLU A 171 2.32 15.13 18.06
N HIS A 172 1.81 14.49 19.11
CA HIS A 172 1.33 15.17 20.31
C HIS A 172 2.43 15.96 21.01
N LEU A 173 3.60 15.34 21.23
CA LEU A 173 4.71 16.00 21.90
C LEU A 173 5.23 17.17 21.07
N LEU A 174 5.47 16.97 19.78
CA LEU A 174 6.06 18.00 18.92
C LEU A 174 5.13 19.21 18.70
N LYS A 175 3.80 19.03 18.81
CA LYS A 175 2.83 20.14 18.80
C LYS A 175 3.04 21.17 19.91
N ALA A 176 3.78 20.84 20.97
CA ALA A 176 4.11 21.81 22.02
C ALA A 176 5.04 22.93 21.53
N LYS A 177 5.80 22.71 20.44
CA LYS A 177 6.80 23.66 19.91
C LYS A 177 6.64 23.94 18.42
N TYR A 178 6.17 22.97 17.65
CA TYR A 178 6.14 23.01 16.19
C TYR A 178 4.72 22.87 15.63
N LYS A 179 4.50 23.41 14.43
CA LYS A 179 3.36 23.08 13.58
C LYS A 179 3.54 21.66 13.02
N THR A 180 3.20 20.67 13.84
CA THR A 180 3.34 19.27 13.49
C THR A 180 2.08 18.72 12.84
N TYR A 181 2.26 18.05 11.71
CA TYR A 181 1.24 17.28 11.01
C TYR A 181 1.66 15.81 10.93
N ALA A 182 0.72 14.88 11.08
CA ALA A 182 1.00 13.45 10.95
C ALA A 182 0.02 12.78 9.99
N THR A 183 0.43 11.69 9.35
CA THR A 183 -0.46 10.95 8.45
C THR A 183 -1.75 10.54 9.18
N PRO A 184 -2.94 10.72 8.58
CA PRO A 184 -4.20 10.53 9.30
C PRO A 184 -4.50 9.05 9.50
N ARG A 185 -5.06 8.71 10.66
CA ARG A 185 -5.45 7.32 11.02
C ARG A 185 -4.28 6.34 10.79
N SER A 186 -4.45 5.31 9.96
CA SER A 186 -3.40 4.35 9.59
C SER A 186 -3.04 4.45 8.09
N VAL A 187 -2.94 5.69 7.58
CA VAL A 187 -2.37 5.93 6.25
C VAL A 187 -0.86 5.65 6.30
N ASN A 188 -0.46 4.52 5.69
CA ASN A 188 0.90 4.00 5.78
C ASN A 188 1.43 3.30 4.52
N THR A 189 0.71 3.38 3.41
CA THR A 189 1.15 2.88 2.10
C THR A 189 1.65 4.04 1.24
N LEU A 190 2.56 3.80 0.29
CA LEU A 190 3.06 4.85 -0.62
C LEU A 190 1.91 5.65 -1.27
N GLY A 191 0.90 4.95 -1.80
CA GLY A 191 -0.31 5.55 -2.38
C GLY A 191 -1.05 6.48 -1.42
N GLY A 192 -1.23 6.03 -0.18
CA GLY A 192 -1.88 6.81 0.87
C GLY A 192 -1.06 8.04 1.28
N VAL A 193 0.24 7.87 1.50
CA VAL A 193 1.15 8.96 1.89
C VAL A 193 1.27 10.00 0.78
N MET A 194 1.33 9.59 -0.50
CA MET A 194 1.30 10.56 -1.61
C MET A 194 0.01 11.37 -1.64
N LYS A 195 -1.12 10.74 -1.35
CA LYS A 195 -2.42 11.43 -1.31
C LYS A 195 -2.44 12.44 -0.18
N ASP A 196 -2.05 12.01 1.01
CA ASP A 196 -1.95 12.83 2.20
C ASP A 196 -1.08 14.08 1.97
N VAL A 197 0.11 13.88 1.39
CA VAL A 197 1.00 14.98 1.01
C VAL A 197 0.32 15.92 0.03
N ASN A 198 -0.30 15.41 -1.04
CA ASN A 198 -0.90 16.26 -2.06
C ASN A 198 -2.11 17.05 -1.56
N ASP A 199 -2.98 16.41 -0.78
CA ASP A 199 -4.31 16.91 -0.48
C ASP A 199 -4.38 17.57 0.91
N ASP A 200 -3.69 17.02 1.91
CA ASP A 200 -3.96 17.30 3.33
C ASP A 200 -2.77 17.93 4.08
N LEU A 201 -1.51 17.67 3.68
CA LEU A 201 -0.32 18.24 4.34
C LEU A 201 -0.33 19.79 4.27
N PRO A 202 -0.38 20.51 5.41
CA PRO A 202 -0.36 21.97 5.41
C PRO A 202 0.96 22.53 4.86
N ALA A 203 0.89 23.64 4.10
CA ALA A 203 2.08 24.27 3.50
C ALA A 203 3.00 24.94 4.53
N ASP A 204 2.48 25.26 5.71
CA ASP A 204 3.20 25.85 6.84
C ASP A 204 3.56 24.84 7.93
N ALA A 205 3.44 23.53 7.65
CA ALA A 205 3.88 22.50 8.58
C ALA A 205 5.42 22.54 8.73
N GLU A 206 5.88 22.52 9.98
CA GLU A 206 7.31 22.51 10.33
C GLU A 206 7.82 21.08 10.53
N VAL A 207 6.93 20.18 10.99
CA VAL A 207 7.25 18.76 11.14
C VAL A 207 6.16 17.90 10.52
N TYR A 208 6.56 16.94 9.68
CA TYR A 208 5.69 15.93 9.10
C TYR A 208 6.06 14.53 9.62
N VAL A 209 5.13 13.91 10.35
CA VAL A 209 5.30 12.57 10.93
C VAL A 209 4.61 11.51 10.07
N VAL A 210 5.38 10.59 9.52
CA VAL A 210 4.93 9.64 8.50
C VAL A 210 4.92 8.20 9.02
N GLU A 211 3.74 7.59 9.10
CA GLU A 211 3.61 6.15 9.34
C GLU A 211 3.99 5.35 8.08
N MET A 212 4.85 4.34 8.21
CA MET A 212 5.35 3.51 7.10
C MET A 212 5.02 2.03 7.35
N GLY A 213 4.12 1.51 6.52
CA GLY A 213 3.64 0.13 6.54
C GLY A 213 4.35 -0.73 5.49
N ALA A 214 4.36 -2.04 5.72
CA ALA A 214 4.88 -3.01 4.76
C ALA A 214 4.00 -4.25 4.74
N ARG A 215 3.79 -4.82 3.56
CA ARG A 215 3.23 -6.16 3.32
C ARG A 215 4.22 -7.05 2.56
N GLY A 216 5.28 -6.48 2.00
CA GLY A 216 6.41 -7.20 1.42
C GLY A 216 7.68 -6.35 1.43
N GLU A 217 8.77 -6.97 0.99
CA GLU A 217 10.06 -6.32 0.77
C GLU A 217 9.94 -5.18 -0.25
N GLY A 218 10.64 -4.08 0.02
CA GLY A 218 10.66 -2.87 -0.80
C GLY A 218 9.55 -1.85 -0.46
N ASP A 219 8.49 -2.25 0.24
CA ASP A 219 7.39 -1.34 0.57
C ASP A 219 7.85 -0.15 1.44
N ILE A 220 8.75 -0.38 2.41
CA ILE A 220 9.26 0.69 3.28
C ILE A 220 10.32 1.50 2.54
N ALA A 221 11.18 0.86 1.76
CA ALA A 221 12.15 1.55 0.90
C ALA A 221 11.45 2.54 -0.05
N GLU A 222 10.33 2.14 -0.66
CA GLU A 222 9.56 3.00 -1.55
C GLU A 222 9.01 4.25 -0.85
N ILE A 223 8.51 4.12 0.38
CA ILE A 223 8.01 5.26 1.17
C ILE A 223 9.16 6.12 1.65
N THR A 224 10.23 5.50 2.13
CA THR A 224 11.43 6.17 2.68
C THR A 224 12.12 7.00 1.61
N THR A 225 12.34 6.45 0.42
CA THR A 225 12.92 7.20 -0.71
C THR A 225 11.98 8.30 -1.22
N PHE A 226 10.68 8.16 -1.02
CA PHE A 226 9.69 9.15 -1.40
C PHE A 226 9.66 10.37 -0.45
N VAL A 227 9.55 10.16 0.88
CA VAL A 227 9.49 11.25 1.88
C VAL A 227 10.86 11.68 2.39
N ASN A 228 11.88 10.84 2.22
CA ASN A 228 13.29 11.05 2.55
C ASN A 228 13.50 11.60 3.97
N PRO A 229 13.09 10.86 5.03
CA PRO A 229 13.01 11.38 6.40
C PRO A 229 14.34 11.88 6.97
N HIS A 230 14.28 12.88 7.85
CA HIS A 230 15.44 13.34 8.61
C HIS A 230 15.66 12.49 9.86
N TYR A 231 14.57 12.08 10.49
CA TYR A 231 14.57 11.29 11.72
C TYR A 231 13.76 10.04 11.48
N VAL A 232 14.20 8.91 12.03
CA VAL A 232 13.46 7.66 11.88
C VAL A 232 13.30 6.91 13.19
N VAL A 233 12.17 6.23 13.32
CA VAL A 233 11.86 5.37 14.45
C VAL A 233 11.45 3.99 13.95
N VAL A 234 12.14 2.96 14.46
CA VAL A 234 11.72 1.57 14.31
C VAL A 234 11.26 1.08 15.69
N GLY A 235 9.96 1.00 15.89
CA GLY A 235 9.37 0.38 17.09
C GLY A 235 9.53 -1.14 17.11
N LYS A 236 8.94 -1.79 18.12
CA LYS A 236 9.09 -3.23 18.34
C LYS A 236 8.77 -4.06 17.09
N ILE A 237 9.71 -4.94 16.74
CA ILE A 237 9.61 -5.91 15.66
C ILE A 237 9.17 -7.25 16.25
N GLY A 238 8.12 -7.82 15.65
CA GLY A 238 7.57 -9.13 16.00
C GLY A 238 6.88 -9.77 14.78
N PRO A 239 6.29 -10.96 14.94
CA PRO A 239 5.81 -11.82 13.85
C PRO A 239 4.49 -11.36 13.20
N ALA A 240 4.35 -10.05 12.96
CA ALA A 240 3.21 -9.50 12.23
C ALA A 240 3.35 -9.81 10.74
N HIS A 241 2.26 -10.26 10.09
CA HIS A 241 2.24 -10.56 8.65
C HIS A 241 3.26 -11.63 8.22
N ILE A 242 3.60 -12.57 9.11
CA ILE A 242 4.62 -13.59 8.86
C ILE A 242 4.25 -14.50 7.68
N GLU A 243 2.97 -14.62 7.33
CA GLU A 243 2.50 -15.36 6.16
C GLU A 243 3.04 -14.78 4.84
N TYR A 244 3.24 -13.45 4.81
CA TYR A 244 3.80 -12.76 3.65
C TYR A 244 5.32 -12.73 3.70
N PHE A 245 5.90 -12.46 4.88
CA PHE A 245 7.35 -12.30 5.05
C PHE A 245 8.11 -13.62 5.17
N ARG A 246 7.43 -14.73 5.48
CA ARG A 246 7.96 -16.08 5.70
C ARG A 246 8.87 -16.26 6.93
N THR A 247 9.78 -15.31 7.21
CA THR A 247 10.74 -15.38 8.31
C THR A 247 10.79 -14.09 9.12
N MET A 248 11.21 -14.18 10.38
CA MET A 248 11.47 -13.01 11.24
C MET A 248 12.60 -12.12 10.71
N GLU A 249 13.60 -12.72 10.07
CA GLU A 249 14.71 -12.00 9.45
C GLU A 249 14.22 -11.10 8.31
N ASN A 250 13.33 -11.61 7.44
CA ASN A 250 12.73 -10.81 6.39
C ASN A 250 11.92 -9.64 6.95
N ILE A 251 11.16 -9.85 8.03
CA ILE A 251 10.44 -8.75 8.71
C ILE A 251 11.44 -7.70 9.19
N ARG A 252 12.54 -8.10 9.85
CA ARG A 252 13.59 -7.16 10.30
C ARG A 252 14.18 -6.40 9.12
N ASN A 253 14.68 -7.09 8.10
CA ASN A 253 15.30 -6.50 6.93
C ASN A 253 14.37 -5.50 6.24
N THR A 254 13.09 -5.86 6.06
CA THR A 254 12.10 -4.93 5.48
C THR A 254 11.86 -3.71 6.36
N LYS A 255 11.81 -3.85 7.70
CA LYS A 255 11.66 -2.68 8.59
C LYS A 255 12.88 -1.77 8.54
N MET A 256 14.06 -2.34 8.38
CA MET A 256 15.33 -1.62 8.29
C MET A 256 15.51 -0.85 6.99
N GLU A 257 14.70 -1.11 5.95
CA GLU A 257 14.64 -0.29 4.73
C GLU A 257 14.36 1.20 5.04
N ILE A 258 13.82 1.52 6.23
CA ILE A 258 13.58 2.90 6.66
C ILE A 258 14.87 3.74 6.77
N LEU A 259 16.02 3.09 6.91
CA LEU A 259 17.33 3.75 6.92
C LEU A 259 17.81 4.16 5.52
N GLN A 260 17.13 3.76 4.44
CA GLN A 260 17.50 4.11 3.06
C GLN A 260 17.11 5.55 2.69
N THR A 261 17.51 6.50 3.52
CA THR A 261 17.31 7.94 3.33
C THR A 261 18.64 8.66 3.17
N GLY A 262 18.68 9.62 2.24
CA GLY A 262 19.85 10.48 2.02
C GLY A 262 19.93 11.69 2.94
N ARG A 263 18.99 11.85 3.89
CA ARG A 263 18.92 12.99 4.83
C ARG A 263 18.94 12.57 6.30
N LEU A 264 19.30 11.31 6.57
CA LEU A 264 19.26 10.77 7.93
C LEU A 264 20.17 11.58 8.86
N LYS A 265 19.55 12.17 9.89
CA LYS A 265 20.22 12.80 11.02
C LYS A 265 20.34 11.80 12.15
N GLU A 266 19.21 11.30 12.67
CA GLU A 266 19.19 10.34 13.77
C GLU A 266 18.13 9.24 13.57
N ALA A 267 18.44 8.04 14.04
CA ALA A 267 17.55 6.88 14.03
C ALA A 267 17.45 6.26 15.42
N TRP A 268 16.23 6.01 15.91
CA TRP A 268 15.99 5.24 17.12
C TRP A 268 15.34 3.91 16.79
N ILE A 269 16.03 2.82 17.13
CA ILE A 269 15.66 1.48 16.72
C ILE A 269 15.47 0.61 17.96
N HIS A 270 14.31 -0.02 18.06
CA HIS A 270 14.00 -0.92 19.16
C HIS A 270 14.94 -2.14 19.11
N GLU A 271 15.45 -2.57 20.27
CA GLU A 271 16.41 -3.67 20.43
C GLU A 271 16.04 -4.97 19.68
N SER A 272 14.75 -5.23 19.48
CA SER A 272 14.22 -6.38 18.72
C SER A 272 14.71 -6.46 17.26
N ALA A 273 15.22 -5.34 16.71
CA ALA A 273 15.82 -5.31 15.38
C ALA A 273 17.22 -5.91 15.33
N MET A 274 17.90 -6.03 16.49
CA MET A 274 19.26 -6.60 16.61
C MET A 274 20.29 -5.88 15.72
N VAL A 275 20.16 -4.57 15.61
CA VAL A 275 21.07 -3.73 14.81
C VAL A 275 22.33 -3.39 15.61
N LYS A 276 23.45 -3.24 14.90
CA LYS A 276 24.66 -2.64 15.49
C LYS A 276 24.47 -1.14 15.59
N ARG A 277 25.03 -0.55 16.64
CA ARG A 277 25.04 0.90 16.82
C ARG A 277 25.99 1.55 15.84
N GLU A 278 25.59 2.71 15.34
CA GLU A 278 26.41 3.60 14.52
C GLU A 278 26.27 5.02 15.06
N SER A 279 27.02 5.99 14.51
CA SER A 279 27.05 7.36 15.04
C SER A 279 25.68 8.03 15.09
N ASN A 280 24.80 7.70 14.15
CA ASN A 280 23.45 8.24 13.99
C ASN A 280 22.35 7.17 14.12
N VAL A 281 22.71 5.98 14.64
CA VAL A 281 21.80 4.85 14.79
C VAL A 281 21.86 4.35 16.23
N HIS A 282 20.82 4.72 16.95
CA HIS A 282 20.66 4.47 18.37
C HIS A 282 19.72 3.31 18.63
N THR A 283 19.99 2.58 19.71
CA THR A 283 19.12 1.49 20.17
C THR A 283 18.38 1.85 21.45
N PHE A 284 17.10 1.50 21.53
CA PHE A 284 16.29 1.68 22.74
C PHE A 284 15.51 0.41 23.10
N GLY A 285 15.21 0.20 24.38
CA GLY A 285 14.52 -1.00 24.83
C GLY A 285 14.54 -1.20 26.34
N GLU A 286 13.89 -2.27 26.78
CA GLU A 286 13.92 -2.70 28.18
C GLU A 286 15.14 -3.60 28.43
N LYS A 287 15.70 -3.58 29.64
CA LYS A 287 16.89 -4.38 30.02
C LYS A 287 16.66 -5.91 30.03
N ILE A 288 15.44 -6.36 29.74
CA ILE A 288 14.93 -7.73 29.99
C ILE A 288 15.53 -8.78 29.04
N ASN A 289 16.15 -8.39 27.91
CA ASN A 289 16.76 -9.33 26.96
C ASN A 289 18.29 -9.46 27.07
N LEU A 290 18.87 -9.24 28.24
CA LEU A 290 20.27 -9.60 28.53
C LEU A 290 20.43 -11.12 28.76
N ASP A 291 20.02 -11.94 27.79
CA ASP A 291 20.46 -13.33 27.79
C ASP A 291 21.95 -13.35 27.44
N ILE A 292 22.78 -13.67 28.44
CA ILE A 292 24.24 -13.77 28.38
C ILE A 292 24.69 -14.69 27.22
N ARG A 293 23.81 -15.59 26.74
CA ARG A 293 24.06 -16.52 25.63
C ARG A 293 23.86 -15.88 24.24
N THR A 294 23.11 -14.80 24.14
CA THR A 294 22.73 -14.19 22.85
C THR A 294 23.74 -13.17 22.33
N ASN A 295 24.67 -12.71 23.18
CA ASN A 295 25.67 -11.70 22.85
C ASN A 295 25.08 -10.41 22.22
N VAL A 296 23.81 -10.12 22.51
CA VAL A 296 23.13 -8.90 22.05
C VAL A 296 23.53 -7.76 22.98
N PRO A 297 24.13 -6.68 22.47
CA PRO A 297 24.47 -5.54 23.31
C PRO A 297 23.18 -4.91 23.88
N ALA A 298 23.22 -4.53 25.17
CA ALA A 298 22.16 -3.75 25.80
C ALA A 298 21.78 -2.54 24.92
N PRO A 299 20.53 -2.06 24.92
CA PRO A 299 20.17 -0.81 24.24
C PRO A 299 20.92 0.39 24.85
N GLU A 300 21.12 1.45 24.06
CA GLU A 300 21.74 2.71 24.52
C GLU A 300 20.78 3.47 25.43
N TYR A 301 19.53 3.57 25.02
CA TYR A 301 18.46 4.19 25.76
C TYR A 301 17.64 3.11 26.47
N ILE A 302 17.95 2.90 27.75
CA ILE A 302 17.31 1.87 28.58
C ILE A 302 16.03 2.43 29.19
N ILE A 303 14.96 1.65 29.08
CA ILE A 303 13.66 1.91 29.70
C ILE A 303 13.61 1.14 31.02
N GLU A 304 13.44 1.85 32.13
CA GLU A 304 13.48 1.29 33.48
C GLU A 304 12.20 1.61 34.27
N ASP A 305 12.01 0.91 35.38
CA ASP A 305 10.92 1.12 36.36
C ASP A 305 9.51 1.20 35.75
N VAL A 306 9.21 0.38 34.74
CA VAL A 306 7.91 0.43 34.07
C VAL A 306 6.78 0.03 35.03
N GLU A 307 5.90 0.97 35.33
CA GLU A 307 4.71 0.78 36.16
C GLU A 307 3.47 1.05 35.32
N ALA A 308 2.57 0.07 35.23
CA ALA A 308 1.30 0.21 34.53
C ALA A 308 0.15 -0.04 35.49
N THR A 309 -0.70 0.96 35.67
CA THR A 309 -1.95 0.87 36.42
C THR A 309 -3.14 0.90 35.45
N LEU A 310 -4.36 0.85 35.99
CA LEU A 310 -5.57 1.03 35.18
C LEU A 310 -5.76 2.48 34.71
N GLU A 311 -5.04 3.44 35.30
CA GLU A 311 -5.19 4.88 35.03
C GLU A 311 -4.03 5.44 34.22
N SER A 312 -2.82 4.91 34.39
CA SER A 312 -1.61 5.47 33.79
C SER A 312 -0.53 4.43 33.54
N THR A 313 0.39 4.77 32.63
CA THR A 313 1.66 4.08 32.45
C THR A 313 2.79 5.06 32.73
N SER A 314 3.72 4.66 33.60
CA SER A 314 4.88 5.45 34.00
C SER A 314 6.16 4.65 33.77
N PHE A 315 7.24 5.33 33.41
CA PHE A 315 8.53 4.70 33.11
C PHE A 315 9.66 5.70 33.32
N THR A 316 10.88 5.21 33.53
CA THR A 316 12.09 6.01 33.64
C THR A 316 12.89 5.89 32.35
N LEU A 317 13.33 7.03 31.80
CA LEU A 317 14.18 7.11 30.61
C LEU A 317 15.13 8.29 30.75
N LEU A 318 16.43 8.08 30.56
CA LEU A 318 17.46 9.12 30.74
C LEU A 318 17.36 9.78 32.13
N ASP A 319 17.25 8.97 33.18
CA ASP A 319 17.10 9.39 34.59
C ASP A 319 15.89 10.29 34.89
N VAL A 320 14.94 10.39 33.96
CA VAL A 320 13.70 11.17 34.11
C VAL A 320 12.50 10.24 34.14
N ARG A 321 11.61 10.46 35.12
CA ARG A 321 10.33 9.74 35.26
C ARG A 321 9.27 10.39 34.38
N TYR A 322 8.74 9.64 33.41
CA TYR A 322 7.61 10.05 32.57
C TYR A 322 6.34 9.32 33.02
N SER A 323 5.18 9.94 32.79
CA SER A 323 3.88 9.35 33.02
C SER A 323 2.88 9.81 31.96
N ALA A 324 1.99 8.92 31.54
CA ALA A 324 0.90 9.22 30.63
C ALA A 324 -0.37 8.44 31.05
N SER A 325 -1.53 9.08 30.91
CA SER A 325 -2.85 8.50 31.21
C SER A 325 -3.32 7.51 30.14
N ILE A 326 -2.50 6.48 29.89
CA ILE A 326 -2.76 5.40 28.95
C ILE A 326 -2.45 4.06 29.62
N LEU A 327 -3.24 3.05 29.27
CA LEU A 327 -3.16 1.74 29.89
C LEU A 327 -2.15 0.83 29.17
N GLY A 328 -1.40 0.05 29.95
CA GLY A 328 -0.56 -1.05 29.48
C GLY A 328 0.93 -0.72 29.39
N ALA A 329 1.74 -1.54 30.08
CA ALA A 329 3.21 -1.40 30.15
C ALA A 329 3.89 -1.37 28.77
N PHE A 330 3.34 -2.04 27.76
CA PHE A 330 3.89 -2.01 26.40
C PHE A 330 3.90 -0.60 25.79
N ASN A 331 3.12 0.35 26.32
CA ASN A 331 3.17 1.73 25.83
C ASN A 331 4.44 2.45 26.28
N ALA A 332 5.14 2.00 27.32
CA ALA A 332 6.39 2.61 27.76
C ALA A 332 7.43 2.66 26.63
N MET A 333 7.59 1.58 25.85
CA MET A 333 8.49 1.56 24.69
C MET A 333 8.05 2.52 23.57
N ASN A 334 6.74 2.64 23.33
CA ASN A 334 6.21 3.53 22.30
C ASN A 334 6.38 5.01 22.70
N LEU A 335 6.12 5.32 23.97
CA LEU A 335 6.32 6.65 24.55
C LEU A 335 7.80 7.01 24.58
N SER A 336 8.67 6.07 24.94
CA SER A 336 10.13 6.28 24.96
C SER A 336 10.63 6.71 23.59
N ALA A 337 10.21 6.04 22.52
CA ALA A 337 10.56 6.44 21.17
C ALA A 337 10.11 7.87 20.83
N ALA A 338 8.92 8.27 21.29
CA ALA A 338 8.41 9.61 21.08
C ALA A 338 9.17 10.67 21.88
N VAL A 339 9.56 10.37 23.13
CA VAL A 339 10.38 11.24 23.97
C VAL A 339 11.76 11.46 23.36
N LEU A 340 12.40 10.40 22.83
CA LEU A 340 13.72 10.51 22.18
C LEU A 340 13.68 11.46 20.98
N VAL A 341 12.67 11.32 20.11
CA VAL A 341 12.44 12.24 18.99
C VAL A 341 12.20 13.67 19.47
N ALA A 342 11.37 13.85 20.51
CA ALA A 342 11.03 15.17 21.04
C ALA A 342 12.26 15.88 21.63
N LYS A 343 13.10 15.15 22.39
CA LYS A 343 14.35 15.68 22.95
C LYS A 343 15.33 16.11 21.88
N GLU A 344 15.51 15.30 20.84
CA GLU A 344 16.40 15.64 19.71
C GLU A 344 15.91 16.89 18.95
N LEU A 345 14.59 17.08 18.86
CA LEU A 345 13.99 18.31 18.32
C LEU A 345 13.92 19.46 19.36
N GLY A 346 14.63 19.32 20.48
CA GLY A 346 14.83 20.38 21.46
C GLY A 346 13.58 20.72 22.27
N LEU A 347 12.76 19.72 22.62
CA LEU A 347 11.79 19.81 23.70
C LEU A 347 12.44 19.27 24.99
N SER A 348 12.32 20.03 26.09
CA SER A 348 12.93 19.72 27.39
C SER A 348 12.00 18.97 28.32
#